data_AF-A0A1V6JJ56-F1
#
_entry.id   AF-A0A1V6JJ56-F1
#
_cell.length_a   1.000
_cell.length_b   1.000
_cell.length_c   1.000
_cell.angle_alpha   90.00
_cell.angle_beta   90.00
_cell.angle_gamma   90.00
#
_symmetry.space_group_name_H-M   'P 1'
#
loop_
_entity.id
_entity.type
_entity.pdbx_description
1 polymer ?
#
loop_
_entity_poly.entity_id
_entity_poly.type
_entity_poly.pdbx_seq_one_letter_code
_entity_poly.pdbx_strand_id
1 'polypeptide(L)'
;MKAVVDEINKKTADFNGMQVPVIVTVDDKRNFTIEVGIPPTTALVMKEAGIAKGSAEPGTQVAGDLPLEAAVRIARMKFDGMLSYDLKSAVKEVLGTCVSVGVTVEGQKPRDVIRAINDGTYDSVLVA
;
A
#
# COMPACT_ATOMS: atom_id res chain seq x y z
N MET A 1 27.05 -12.75 -7.06
CA MET A 1 25.98 -12.73 -6.05
C MET A 1 26.04 -11.49 -5.16
N LYS A 2 27.13 -11.20 -4.45
CA LYS A 2 27.23 -9.98 -3.60
C LYS A 2 26.86 -8.68 -4.32
N ALA A 3 27.38 -8.46 -5.53
CA ALA A 3 27.07 -7.25 -6.32
C ALA A 3 25.56 -7.05 -6.56
N VAL A 4 24.80 -8.12 -6.78
CA VAL A 4 23.34 -8.07 -6.99
C VAL A 4 22.62 -7.71 -5.69
N VAL A 5 23.05 -8.30 -4.57
CA VAL A 5 22.48 -8.04 -3.24
C VAL A 5 22.74 -6.60 -2.79
N ASP A 6 23.95 -6.09 -3.02
CA ASP A 6 24.33 -4.72 -2.64
C ASP A 6 23.55 -3.68 -3.47
N GLU A 7 23.35 -3.95 -4.77
CA GLU A 7 22.56 -3.10 -5.66
C GLU A 7 21.07 -3.08 -5.26
N ILE A 8 20.51 -4.25 -4.90
CA ILE A 8 19.14 -4.36 -4.38
C ILE A 8 19.01 -3.54 -3.10
N ASN A 9 19.90 -3.74 -2.12
CA ASN A 9 19.84 -3.05 -0.83
C ASN A 9 19.99 -1.52 -0.98
N LYS A 10 20.77 -1.05 -1.95
CA LYS A 10 20.84 0.39 -2.28
C LYS A 10 19.51 0.92 -2.81
N LYS A 11 18.87 0.20 -3.73
CA LYS A 11 17.59 0.63 -4.33
C LYS A 11 16.40 0.46 -3.38
N THR A 12 16.48 -0.47 -2.42
CA THR A 12 15.42 -0.74 -1.44
C THR A 12 15.66 -0.09 -0.08
N ALA A 13 16.72 0.72 0.09
CA ALA A 13 17.04 1.38 1.35
C ALA A 13 15.89 2.26 1.88
N ASP A 14 15.17 2.94 0.99
CA ASP A 14 14.01 3.77 1.35
C ASP A 14 12.76 2.94 1.73
N PHE A 15 12.78 1.66 1.37
CA PHE A 15 11.74 0.68 1.64
C PHE A 15 12.13 -0.32 2.74
N ASN A 16 13.14 0.00 3.55
CA ASN A 16 13.63 -0.88 4.59
C ASN A 16 12.51 -1.31 5.55
N GLY A 17 12.37 -2.61 5.79
CA GLY A 17 11.29 -3.22 6.55
C GLY A 17 10.01 -3.56 5.76
N MET A 18 9.94 -3.24 4.46
CA MET A 18 8.84 -3.62 3.58
C MET A 18 9.22 -4.72 2.59
N GLN A 19 8.28 -5.62 2.30
CA GLN A 19 8.46 -6.60 1.23
C GLN A 19 8.22 -5.91 -0.11
N VAL A 20 9.25 -5.83 -0.96
CA VAL A 20 9.14 -5.23 -2.29
C VAL A 20 9.49 -6.28 -3.34
N PRO A 21 8.67 -6.48 -4.39
CA PRO A 21 9.01 -7.39 -5.48
C PRO A 21 10.18 -6.82 -6.29
N VAL A 22 11.16 -7.65 -6.59
CA VAL A 22 12.33 -7.28 -7.39
C VAL A 22 12.44 -8.24 -8.58
N ILE A 23 12.52 -7.67 -9.79
CA ILE A 23 12.76 -8.41 -11.01
C ILE A 23 14.25 -8.28 -11.34
N VAL A 24 14.92 -9.42 -11.46
CA VAL A 24 16.35 -9.48 -11.83
C VAL A 24 16.44 -10.13 -13.21
N THR A 25 16.76 -9.31 -14.20
CA THR A 25 17.00 -9.77 -15.58
C THR A 25 18.49 -9.98 -15.77
N VAL A 26 18.90 -11.18 -16.17
CA VAL A 26 20.30 -11.53 -16.43
C VAL A 26 20.48 -11.82 -17.91
N ASP A 27 21.42 -11.14 -18.55
CA ASP A 27 21.78 -11.31 -19.96
C ASP A 27 22.96 -12.30 -20.11
N ASP A 28 23.13 -12.88 -21.31
CA ASP A 28 24.17 -13.88 -21.62
C ASP A 28 25.60 -13.37 -21.36
N LYS A 29 25.78 -12.05 -21.39
CA LYS A 29 27.05 -11.37 -21.07
C LYS A 29 27.32 -11.22 -19.56
N ARG A 30 26.53 -11.87 -18.70
CA ARG A 30 26.56 -11.74 -17.23
C ARG A 30 26.26 -10.32 -16.73
N ASN A 31 25.64 -9.49 -17.56
CA ASN A 31 25.06 -8.22 -17.14
C ASN A 31 23.74 -8.49 -16.45
N PHE A 32 23.45 -7.75 -15.38
CA PHE A 32 22.21 -7.88 -14.63
C PHE A 32 21.52 -6.52 -14.53
N THR A 33 20.23 -6.50 -14.82
CA THR A 33 19.36 -5.34 -14.63
C THR A 33 18.41 -5.64 -13.48
N ILE A 34 18.37 -4.74 -12.50
CA ILE A 34 17.50 -4.88 -11.33
C ILE A 34 16.42 -3.82 -11.42
N GLU A 35 15.18 -4.27 -11.56
CA GLU A 35 13.98 -3.44 -11.52
C GLU A 35 13.24 -3.69 -10.22
N VAL A 36 13.06 -2.63 -9.43
CA VAL A 36 12.31 -2.68 -8.19
C VAL A 36 10.86 -2.32 -8.51
N GLY A 37 9.94 -3.23 -8.22
CA GLY A 37 8.52 -3.01 -8.45
C GLY A 37 7.89 -2.13 -7.37
N ILE A 38 6.60 -1.84 -7.56
CA ILE A 38 5.81 -1.10 -6.57
C ILE A 38 5.54 -2.02 -5.37
N PRO A 39 5.74 -1.54 -4.12
CA PRO A 39 5.43 -2.33 -2.93
C PRO A 39 3.94 -2.74 -2.85
N PRO A 40 3.63 -3.84 -2.15
CA PRO A 40 2.27 -4.27 -1.90
C PRO A 40 1.53 -3.24 -1.03
N THR A 41 0.23 -3.10 -1.26
CA THR A 41 -0.62 -2.11 -0.55
C THR A 41 -0.57 -2.36 0.95
N THR A 42 -0.55 -3.62 1.37
CA THR A 42 -0.42 -4.05 2.75
C THR A 42 0.81 -3.46 3.43
N ALA A 43 1.97 -3.47 2.77
CA ALA A 43 3.20 -2.94 3.35
C ALA A 43 3.15 -1.40 3.49
N LEU A 44 2.58 -0.71 2.51
CA LEU A 44 2.39 0.74 2.56
C LEU A 44 1.42 1.15 3.68
N VAL A 45 0.30 0.44 3.81
CA VAL A 45 -0.67 0.66 4.88
C VAL A 45 -0.05 0.40 6.25
N MET A 46 0.71 -0.69 6.40
CA MET A 46 1.41 -1.01 7.65
C MET A 46 2.44 0.07 8.04
N LYS A 47 3.15 0.64 7.06
CA LYS A 47 4.12 1.73 7.29
C LYS A 47 3.42 3.01 7.75
N GLU A 48 2.39 3.45 7.04
CA GLU A 48 1.66 4.68 7.41
C GLU A 48 0.86 4.52 8.71
N ALA A 49 0.36 3.31 9.01
CA ALA A 49 -0.28 3.00 10.29
C ALA A 49 0.72 2.71 11.43
N GLY A 50 2.02 2.66 11.15
CA GLY A 50 3.07 2.42 12.14
C GLY A 50 3.06 1.02 12.77
N ILE A 51 2.48 0.02 12.10
CA ILE A 51 2.33 -1.34 12.62
C ILE A 51 3.27 -2.31 11.91
N ALA A 52 3.94 -3.19 12.67
CA ALA A 52 4.80 -4.23 12.11
C ALA A 52 4.04 -5.52 11.74
N LYS A 53 2.83 -5.71 12.29
CA LYS A 53 2.01 -6.89 12.09
C LYS A 53 0.54 -6.50 11.98
N GLY A 54 -0.16 -7.09 11.01
CA GLY A 54 -1.61 -6.95 10.89
C GLY A 54 -2.34 -7.62 12.05
N SER A 55 -3.64 -7.32 12.16
CA SER A 55 -4.52 -7.92 13.15
C SER A 55 -4.65 -9.42 12.94
N ALA A 56 -4.57 -10.19 14.02
CA ALA A 56 -4.83 -11.63 13.99
C ALA A 56 -6.33 -11.94 13.79
N GLU A 57 -7.21 -11.03 14.20
CA GLU A 57 -8.67 -11.13 14.06
C GLU A 57 -9.23 -9.83 13.50
N PRO A 58 -9.20 -9.66 12.16
CA PRO A 58 -9.67 -8.46 11.51
C PRO A 58 -11.15 -8.21 11.80
N GLY A 59 -11.48 -7.06 12.39
CA GLY A 59 -12.84 -6.68 12.76
C GLY A 59 -13.17 -6.79 14.25
N THR A 60 -12.42 -7.59 15.01
CA THR A 60 -12.51 -7.66 16.47
C THR A 60 -11.35 -6.91 17.12
N GLN A 61 -10.13 -7.15 16.62
CA GLN A 61 -8.92 -6.47 17.08
C GLN A 61 -8.46 -5.46 16.04
N VAL A 62 -8.33 -4.20 16.44
CA VAL A 62 -7.79 -3.13 15.60
C VAL A 62 -6.29 -3.10 15.79
N ALA A 63 -5.54 -3.29 14.69
CA ALA A 63 -4.08 -3.28 14.72
C ALA A 63 -3.52 -1.85 14.76
N GLY A 64 -4.20 -0.90 14.11
CA GLY A 64 -3.80 0.51 14.04
C GLY A 64 -4.88 1.36 13.37
N ASP A 65 -4.60 2.66 13.26
CA ASP A 65 -5.47 3.64 12.60
C ASP A 65 -4.69 4.35 11.49
N LEU A 66 -5.39 4.69 10.40
CA LEU A 66 -4.84 5.37 9.24
C LEU A 66 -5.71 6.58 8.90
N PRO A 67 -5.14 7.80 8.76
CA PRO A 67 -5.92 8.95 8.29
C PRO A 67 -6.34 8.77 6.83
N LEU A 68 -7.49 9.32 6.45
CA LEU A 68 -8.01 9.18 5.07
C LEU A 68 -7.04 9.74 4.03
N GLU A 69 -6.34 10.84 4.35
CA GLU A 69 -5.31 11.42 3.47
C GLU A 69 -4.17 10.44 3.16
N ALA A 70 -3.76 9.61 4.13
CA ALA A 70 -2.74 8.60 3.89
C ALA A 70 -3.25 7.52 2.93
N ALA A 71 -4.53 7.13 3.04
CA ALA A 71 -5.14 6.21 2.09
C ALA A 71 -5.16 6.80 0.67
N VAL A 72 -5.42 8.10 0.52
CA VAL A 72 -5.36 8.81 -0.78
C VAL A 72 -3.94 8.86 -1.33
N ARG A 73 -2.93 9.15 -0.49
CA ARG A 73 -1.52 9.14 -0.90
C ARG A 73 -1.10 7.75 -1.39
N ILE A 74 -1.44 6.70 -0.64
CA ILE A 74 -1.15 5.32 -1.02
C ILE A 74 -1.83 4.96 -2.35
N ALA A 75 -3.10 5.36 -2.51
CA ALA A 75 -3.85 5.14 -3.74
C ALA A 75 -3.19 5.84 -4.94
N ARG A 76 -2.73 7.09 -4.79
CA ARG A 76 -1.99 7.82 -5.83
C ARG A 76 -0.67 7.16 -6.18
N MET A 77 0.12 6.78 -5.17
CA MET A 77 1.41 6.11 -5.39
C MET A 77 1.27 4.79 -6.14
N LYS A 78 0.16 4.07 -5.91
CA LYS A 78 -0.08 2.76 -6.50
C LYS A 78 -1.01 2.81 -7.72
N PHE A 79 -1.47 3.99 -8.11
CA PHE A 79 -2.47 4.16 -9.16
C PHE A 79 -2.04 3.50 -10.48
N ASP A 80 -0.77 3.66 -10.88
CA ASP A 80 -0.21 3.05 -12.10
C ASP A 80 -0.22 1.51 -12.08
N GLY A 81 -0.31 0.89 -10.90
CA GLY A 81 -0.37 -0.56 -10.72
C GLY A 81 -1.75 -1.11 -10.37
N MET A 82 -2.78 -0.25 -10.32
CA MET A 82 -4.16 -0.63 -10.00
C MET A 82 -5.02 -0.70 -11.26
N LEU A 83 -6.14 -1.42 -11.18
CA LEU A 83 -7.15 -1.49 -12.25
C LEU A 83 -8.20 -0.38 -12.14
N SER A 84 -8.05 0.52 -11.17
CA SER A 84 -9.00 1.59 -10.87
C SER A 84 -8.94 2.66 -11.95
N TYR A 85 -10.10 3.04 -12.49
CA TYR A 85 -10.20 4.15 -13.45
C TYR A 85 -10.18 5.52 -12.75
N ASP A 86 -10.62 5.57 -11.50
CA ASP A 86 -10.77 6.79 -10.71
C ASP A 86 -10.03 6.68 -9.38
N LEU A 87 -9.55 7.82 -8.86
CA LEU A 87 -8.97 7.91 -7.52
C LEU A 87 -9.93 7.41 -6.43
N LYS A 88 -11.23 7.67 -6.57
CA LYS A 88 -12.27 7.17 -5.67
C LYS A 88 -12.28 5.64 -5.61
N SER A 89 -12.12 4.97 -6.74
CA SER A 89 -12.07 3.51 -6.83
C SER A 89 -10.75 2.97 -6.27
N ALA A 90 -9.63 3.64 -6.57
CA ALA A 90 -8.33 3.28 -6.02
C ALA A 90 -8.30 3.37 -4.48
N VAL A 91 -8.88 4.43 -3.91
CA VAL A 91 -8.99 4.56 -2.45
C VAL A 91 -9.85 3.45 -1.85
N LYS A 92 -10.95 3.06 -2.48
CA LYS A 92 -11.76 1.91 -2.01
C LYS A 92 -10.96 0.60 -2.02
N GLU A 93 -10.10 0.37 -3.01
CA GLU A 93 -9.22 -0.81 -3.03
C GLU A 93 -8.22 -0.80 -1.85
N VAL A 94 -7.65 0.37 -1.55
CA VAL A 94 -6.78 0.54 -0.37
C VAL A 94 -7.56 0.29 0.92
N LEU A 95 -8.77 0.85 1.06
CA LEU A 95 -9.63 0.63 2.22
C LEU A 95 -10.05 -0.84 2.36
N GLY A 96 -10.26 -1.55 1.25
CA GLY A 96 -10.50 -2.98 1.24
C GLY A 96 -9.34 -3.77 1.84
N THR A 97 -8.11 -3.35 1.54
CA THR A 97 -6.91 -3.93 2.16
C THR A 97 -6.87 -3.65 3.66
N CYS A 98 -7.27 -2.45 4.11
CA CYS A 98 -7.36 -2.12 5.54
C CYS A 98 -8.33 -3.05 6.30
N VAL A 99 -9.42 -3.51 5.66
CA VAL A 99 -10.33 -4.51 6.25
C VAL A 99 -9.59 -5.81 6.58
N SER A 100 -8.82 -6.34 5.64
CA SER A 100 -8.09 -7.61 5.82
C SER A 100 -6.92 -7.49 6.80
N VAL A 101 -6.29 -6.32 6.87
CA VAL A 101 -5.20 -6.05 7.83
C VAL A 101 -5.74 -5.69 9.22
N GLY A 102 -7.00 -5.28 9.33
CA GLY A 102 -7.62 -4.85 10.59
C GLY A 102 -7.18 -3.46 11.03
N VAL A 103 -7.03 -2.53 10.09
CA VAL A 103 -6.69 -1.12 10.35
C VAL A 103 -7.95 -0.28 10.21
N THR A 104 -8.22 0.62 11.16
CA THR A 104 -9.32 1.60 11.08
C THR A 104 -8.90 2.82 10.27
N VAL A 105 -9.90 3.55 9.76
CA VAL A 105 -9.65 4.77 9.00
C VAL A 105 -10.43 5.91 9.63
N GLU A 106 -9.71 6.93 10.08
CA GLU A 106 -10.26 8.04 10.88
C GLU A 106 -11.10 7.56 12.09
N GLY A 107 -10.64 6.50 12.77
CA GLY A 107 -11.36 5.90 13.90
C GLY A 107 -12.66 5.17 13.53
N GLN A 108 -12.98 5.05 12.24
CA GLN A 108 -14.14 4.31 11.75
C GLN A 108 -13.73 2.96 11.14
N LYS A 109 -14.67 2.02 11.09
CA LYS A 109 -14.43 0.75 10.40
C LYS A 109 -14.30 1.03 8.90
N PRO A 110 -13.36 0.39 8.19
CA PRO A 110 -13.16 0.68 6.76
C PRO A 110 -14.41 0.41 5.91
N ARG A 111 -15.28 -0.53 6.34
CA ARG A 111 -16.56 -0.81 5.66
C ARG A 111 -17.51 0.38 5.70
N ASP A 112 -17.55 1.10 6.82
CA ASP A 112 -18.40 2.27 7.00
C ASP A 112 -17.85 3.45 6.19
N VAL A 113 -16.52 3.60 6.15
CA VAL A 113 -15.85 4.60 5.30
C VAL A 113 -16.10 4.33 3.82
N ILE A 114 -16.00 3.08 3.36
CA ILE A 114 -16.31 2.71 1.97
C ILE A 114 -17.77 3.08 1.63
N ARG A 115 -18.70 2.86 2.56
CA ARG A 115 -20.10 3.25 2.39
C ARG A 115 -20.25 4.77 2.31
N ALA A 116 -19.64 5.51 3.23
CA ALA A 116 -19.66 6.96 3.23
C ALA A 116 -19.06 7.57 1.94
N ILE A 117 -18.03 6.92 1.38
CA ILE A 117 -17.46 7.29 0.07
C ILE A 117 -18.47 7.00 -1.06
N ASN A 118 -19.19 5.88 -1.03
CA ASN A 118 -20.26 5.62 -2.00
C ASN A 118 -21.38 6.66 -1.92
N ASP A 119 -21.72 7.08 -0.70
CA ASP A 119 -22.74 8.09 -0.42
C ASP A 119 -22.28 9.53 -0.76
N GLY A 120 -21.02 9.71 -1.18
CA GLY A 120 -20.47 11.00 -1.66
C GLY A 120 -19.91 11.90 -0.55
N THR A 121 -19.86 11.42 0.69
CA THR A 121 -19.45 12.22 1.87
C THR A 121 -18.01 12.76 1.77
N TYR A 122 -17.14 12.03 1.06
CA TYR A 122 -15.70 12.36 0.94
C TYR A 122 -15.29 12.76 -0.48
N ASP A 123 -16.25 13.10 -1.36
CA ASP A 123 -15.94 13.44 -2.76
C ASP A 123 -15.06 14.71 -2.87
N SER A 124 -15.12 15.61 -1.89
CA SER A 124 -14.24 16.80 -1.82
C SER A 124 -12.75 16.48 -1.69
N VAL A 125 -12.39 15.36 -1.07
CA VAL A 125 -11.00 14.92 -0.84
C VAL A 125 -10.53 14.00 -1.98
N LEU A 126 -11.45 13.37 -2.70
CA LEU A 126 -11.18 12.37 -3.73
C LEU A 126 -11.13 12.93 -5.16
N VAL A 127 -11.73 14.11 -5.38
CA VAL A 127 -11.81 14.79 -6.70
C VAL A 127 -10.77 15.92 -6.84
N ALA A 128 -9.99 16.22 -5.79
CA ALA A 128 -8.96 17.26 -5.80
C ALA A 128 -7.64 16.81 -6.47
#